data_AF-R7HLL6-F1
#
_entry.id   AF-R7HLL6-F1
#
_cell.length_a   1.000
_cell.length_b   1.000
_cell.length_c   1.000
_cell.angle_alpha   90.00
_cell.angle_beta   90.00
_cell.angle_gamma   90.00
#
_symmetry.space_group_name_H-M   'P 1'
#
loop_
_entity.id
_entity.type
_entity.pdbx_description
1 polymer ?
#
loop_
_entity_poly.entity_id
_entity_poly.type
_entity_poly.pdbx_seq_one_letter_code
_entity_poly.pdbx_strand_id
1 'polypeptide(L)' 'MQEIENKNTNSIFENIKHIDEYNNDFWYARELQKVLEYKD' A
#
# COMPACT_ATOMS: atom_id res chain seq x y z
N MET A 1 -14.76 -14.32 -14.00
CA MET A 1 -14.06 -13.42 -13.08
C MET A 1 -13.07 -12.66 -13.93
N GLN A 2 -13.21 -11.35 -14.11
CA GLN A 2 -12.26 -10.60 -14.93
C GLN A 2 -10.94 -10.52 -14.17
N GLU A 3 -9.94 -11.19 -14.70
CA GLU A 3 -8.56 -11.13 -14.24
C GLU A 3 -8.05 -9.73 -14.60
N ILE A 4 -8.03 -8.84 -13.60
CA ILE A 4 -7.45 -7.51 -13.77
C ILE A 4 -5.96 -7.72 -13.90
N GLU A 5 -5.48 -7.68 -15.14
CA GLU A 5 -4.08 -7.80 -15.53
C GLU A 5 -3.27 -6.70 -14.82
N ASN A 6 -2.69 -7.03 -13.66
CA ASN A 6 -1.84 -6.19 -12.82
C ASN A 6 -0.48 -5.94 -13.49
N LYS A 7 -0.47 -5.33 -14.68
CA LYS A 7 0.76 -5.27 -15.47
C LYS A 7 1.66 -4.11 -15.14
N ASN A 8 1.19 -3.05 -14.48
CA ASN A 8 1.99 -1.87 -14.09
C ASN A 8 1.29 -1.02 -13.02
N THR A 9 0.65 -1.63 -12.03
CA THR A 9 0.00 -0.91 -10.93
C THR A 9 0.99 -0.78 -9.79
N ASN A 10 2.02 0.05 -9.97
CA ASN A 10 2.80 0.56 -8.85
C ASN A 10 1.91 1.57 -8.10
N SER A 11 0.90 1.03 -7.41
CA SER A 11 -0.10 1.77 -6.66
C SER A 11 0.61 2.59 -5.61
N ILE A 12 0.08 3.78 -5.30
CA ILE A 12 0.66 4.66 -4.27
C ILE A 12 0.83 3.90 -2.94
N PHE A 13 -0.02 2.91 -2.68
CA PHE A 13 0.07 2.02 -1.52
C PHE A 13 1.21 0.99 -1.60
N GLU A 14 1.56 0.47 -2.78
CA GLU A 14 2.70 -0.46 -2.91
C GLU A 14 4.03 0.25 -2.63
N ASN A 15 4.12 1.56 -2.92
CA ASN A 15 5.30 2.38 -2.62
C ASN A 15 5.57 2.56 -1.11
N ILE A 16 4.54 2.39 -0.26
CA ILE A 16 4.63 2.53 1.20
C ILE A 16 4.34 1.20 1.94
N LYS A 17 4.40 0.08 1.22
CA LYS A 17 4.18 -1.25 1.81
C LYS A 17 5.44 -1.72 2.52
N HIS A 18 5.28 -2.29 3.70
CA HIS A 18 6.34 -2.89 4.49
C HIS A 18 6.08 -4.38 4.69
N ILE A 19 7.14 -5.13 4.92
CA ILE A 19 7.10 -6.57 5.20
C ILE A 19 7.72 -6.80 6.57
N ASP A 20 7.01 -7.51 7.45
CA ASP A 20 7.52 -7.85 8.78
C ASP A 20 8.46 -9.08 8.75
N GLU A 21 9.01 -9.46 9.91
CA GLU A 21 9.89 -10.63 10.03
C GLU A 21 9.21 -11.97 9.72
N TYR A 22 7.88 -12.00 9.66
CA TYR A 22 7.06 -13.16 9.34
C TYR A 22 6.57 -13.14 7.87
N ASN A 23 7.07 -12.23 7.04
CA ASN A 23 6.64 -12.00 5.66
C ASN A 23 5.17 -11.54 5.51
N ASN A 24 4.61 -10.85 6.51
CA ASN A 24 3.30 -10.21 6.38
C ASN A 24 3.42 -8.80 5.83
N ASP A 25 2.54 -8.48 4.87
CA ASP A 25 2.39 -7.13 4.33
C ASP A 25 1.65 -6.23 5.32
N PHE A 26 2.19 -5.04 5.59
CA PHE A 26 1.54 -4.03 6.41
C PHE A 26 1.90 -2.59 5.97
N TRP A 27 1.14 -1.62 6.49
CA TRP A 27 1.33 -0.20 6.24
C TRP A 27 1.33 0.57 7.56
N TYR A 28 2.21 1.56 7.71
CA TYR A 28 2.16 2.42 8.88
C TYR A 28 1.01 3.42 8.79
N ALA A 29 0.26 3.58 9.89
CA ALA A 29 -0.84 4.54 9.97
C ALA A 29 -0.43 5.98 9.62
N ARG A 30 0.80 6.40 9.96
CA ARG A 30 1.35 7.72 9.61
C ARG A 30 1.56 7.91 8.11
N GLU A 31 1.93 6.86 7.38
CA GLU A 31 2.11 6.92 5.93
C GLU A 31 0.76 6.90 5.23
N LEU A 32 -0.17 6.07 5.73
CA LEU A 32 -1.54 6.07 5.28
C LEU A 32 -2.23 7.43 5.47
N GLN A 33 -2.05 8.10 6.60
CA GLN A 33 -2.62 9.43 6.84
C GLN A 33 -2.18 10.44 5.78
N LYS A 34 -0.89 10.43 5.39
CA LYS A 34 -0.33 11.32 4.36
C LYS A 34 -0.87 10.98 2.96
N VAL A 35 -0.87 9.69 2.60
CA VAL A 35 -1.34 9.23 1.27
C VAL A 35 -2.84 9.44 1.08
N LEU A 36 -3.61 9.33 2.17
CA LEU A 36 -5.05 9.55 2.17
C LEU A 36 -5.43 11.03 2.36
N GLU A 37 -4.45 11.93 2.49
CA GLU A 37 -4.65 13.36 2.70
C GLU A 37 -5.58 13.67 3.88
N TYR A 38 -5.56 12.82 4.91
CA TYR A 38 -6.31 13.08 6.14
C TYR A 38 -5.74 14.32 6.81
N LYS A 39 -6.58 15.35 6.94
CA LYS A 39 -6.25 16.60 7.62
C LYS A 39 -5.95 16.30 9.10
N ASP A 40 -4.89 16.93 9.62
CA ASP A 40 -4.52 16.92 11.05
C ASP A 40 -5.67 17.35 11.96
#